data_AF-A0A538UA31-F1
#
_entry.id   AF-A0A538UA31-F1
#
_cell.length_a   1.000
_cell.length_b   1.000
_cell.length_c   1.000
_cell.angle_alpha   90.00
_cell.angle_beta   90.00
_cell.angle_gamma   90.00
#
_symmetry.space_group_name_H-M   'P 1'
#
loop_
_entity.id
_entity.type
_entity.pdbx_description
1 polymer ?
#
loop_
_entity_poly.entity_id
_entity_poly.type
_entity_poly.pdbx_seq_one_letter_code
_entity_poly.pdbx_strand_id
1 'polypeptide(L)'
;MAVSKKPAAAAAAAAPPDQDAPSFEQALERLETIVEELEGGALSLEESLARYEEGIRLSRRLTQTLDQAEKRIERLVEEEGQAPTTRPLDLEVEKDARPGAEGQLPF
;
A
#
# COMPACT_ATOMS: atom_id res chain seq x y z
N MET A 1 -41.44 29.60 8.25
CA MET A 1 -41.42 28.17 7.90
C MET A 1 -40.05 27.85 7.35
N ALA A 2 -39.15 27.28 8.17
CA ALA A 2 -37.86 26.77 7.73
C ALA A 2 -37.98 25.25 7.69
N VAL A 3 -37.79 24.66 6.50
CA VAL A 3 -37.75 23.21 6.32
C VAL A 3 -36.39 22.71 6.77
N SER A 4 -36.42 21.82 7.76
CA SER A 4 -35.32 20.99 8.21
C SER A 4 -34.70 20.18 7.07
N LYS A 5 -33.37 20.12 7.03
CA LYS A 5 -32.67 18.88 6.67
C LYS A 5 -31.54 18.63 7.66
N LYS A 6 -31.91 17.85 8.68
CA LYS A 6 -31.12 17.03 9.61
C LYS A 6 -29.62 16.88 9.25
N PRO A 7 -28.71 17.16 10.20
CA PRO A 7 -27.28 16.98 9.99
C PRO A 7 -26.95 15.48 10.01
N ALA A 8 -26.24 15.01 8.99
CA ALA A 8 -25.67 13.66 8.98
C ALA A 8 -24.28 13.71 9.63
N ALA A 9 -24.27 13.29 10.90
CA ALA A 9 -23.19 12.65 11.65
C ALA A 9 -21.74 13.15 11.45
N ALA A 10 -21.34 14.04 12.36
CA ALA A 10 -19.99 14.07 12.95
C ALA A 10 -19.73 12.73 13.67
N ALA A 11 -18.63 12.01 13.43
CA ALA A 11 -17.27 12.18 13.98
C ALA A 11 -16.93 11.10 15.02
N ALA A 12 -15.78 10.43 14.86
CA ALA A 12 -14.95 9.95 15.98
C ALA A 12 -13.50 9.63 15.54
N ALA A 13 -12.65 10.64 15.75
CA ALA A 13 -11.21 10.60 16.03
C ALA A 13 -10.24 9.93 15.03
N ALA A 14 -9.92 10.69 13.99
CA ALA A 14 -8.54 10.78 13.53
C ALA A 14 -7.66 11.27 14.69
N ALA A 15 -6.66 10.49 15.09
CA ALA A 15 -5.49 11.08 15.74
C ALA A 15 -4.85 12.06 14.74
N PRO A 16 -4.31 13.20 15.18
CA PRO A 16 -3.61 14.09 14.26
C PRO A 16 -2.51 13.26 13.59
N PRO A 17 -2.43 13.20 12.25
CA PRO A 17 -1.23 12.64 11.63
C PRO A 17 -0.09 13.50 12.17
N ASP A 18 0.92 12.87 12.78
CA ASP A 18 2.15 13.54 13.16
C ASP A 18 2.58 14.39 11.96
N GLN A 19 2.46 15.72 12.06
CA GLN A 19 2.69 16.62 10.91
C GLN A 19 4.16 16.59 10.46
N ASP A 20 5.02 15.92 11.24
CA ASP A 20 6.44 15.70 11.00
C ASP A 20 6.74 14.32 10.38
N ALA A 21 5.78 13.40 10.33
CA ALA A 21 6.00 12.07 9.80
C ALA A 21 5.63 12.03 8.30
N PRO A 22 6.47 11.43 7.42
CA PRO A 22 6.17 11.34 6.01
C PRO A 22 4.82 10.63 5.78
N SER A 23 4.06 11.11 4.81
CA SER A 23 2.85 10.43 4.35
C SER A 23 3.17 9.02 3.84
N PHE A 24 2.13 8.18 3.70
CA PHE A 24 2.29 6.83 3.17
C PHE A 24 3.01 6.82 1.82
N GLU A 25 2.56 7.67 0.89
CA GLU A 25 3.15 7.81 -0.45
C GLU A 25 4.62 8.24 -0.39
N GLN A 26 4.95 9.23 0.46
CA GLN A 26 6.34 9.68 0.63
C GLN A 26 7.23 8.59 1.24
N ALA A 27 6.69 7.80 2.18
CA ALA A 27 7.43 6.68 2.77
C ALA A 27 7.64 5.54 1.76
N LEU A 28 6.69 5.33 0.84
CA LEU A 28 6.79 4.36 -0.25
C LEU A 28 7.83 4.82 -1.28
N GLU A 29 7.74 6.06 -1.76
CA GLU A 29 8.71 6.66 -2.69
C GLU A 29 10.14 6.62 -2.13
N ARG A 30 10.29 6.90 -0.82
CA ARG A 30 11.59 6.77 -0.15
C ARG A 30 12.10 5.34 -0.13
N LEU A 31 11.22 4.36 0.12
CA LEU A 31 11.59 2.95 0.10
C LEU A 31 12.02 2.50 -1.29
N GLU A 32 11.32 2.92 -2.34
CA GLU A 32 11.69 2.65 -3.73
C GLU A 32 13.07 3.23 -4.06
N THR A 33 13.31 4.49 -3.68
CA THR A 33 14.62 5.15 -3.84
C THR A 33 15.73 4.36 -3.15
N ILE A 34 15.50 3.87 -1.93
CA ILE A 34 16.48 3.07 -1.20
C ILE A 34 16.80 1.76 -1.93
N VAL A 35 15.80 1.11 -2.52
CA VAL A 35 16.00 -0.11 -3.30
C VAL A 35 16.86 0.19 -4.53
N GLU A 36 16.55 1.26 -5.27
CA GLU A 36 17.35 1.69 -6.42
C GLU A 36 18.81 1.99 -6.04
N GLU A 37 19.03 2.69 -4.92
CA GLU A 37 20.36 3.01 -4.40
C GLU A 37 21.16 1.75 -4.02
N LEU A 38 20.50 0.75 -3.42
CA LEU A 38 21.12 -0.53 -3.05
C LEU A 38 21.44 -1.39 -4.28
N GLU A 39 20.55 -1.41 -5.28
CA GLU A 39 20.75 -2.13 -6.54
C GLU A 39 21.84 -1.49 -7.41
N GLY A 40 22.00 -0.17 -7.32
CA GLY A 40 23.00 0.59 -8.07
C GLY A 40 24.45 0.25 -7.72
N GLY A 41 24.72 -0.37 -6.57
CA GLY A 41 26.03 -0.90 -6.19
C GLY A 41 27.15 0.14 -6.01
N ALA A 42 26.80 1.44 -6.00
CA ALA A 42 27.75 2.54 -5.84
C ALA A 42 28.03 2.90 -4.37
N LEU A 43 27.26 2.33 -3.44
CA LEU A 43 27.36 2.60 -2.01
C LEU A 43 28.53 1.83 -1.37
N SER A 44 29.18 2.46 -0.39
CA SER A 44 30.07 1.74 0.52
C SER A 44 29.30 0.75 1.40
N LEU A 45 30.01 -0.14 2.09
CA LEU A 45 29.41 -1.12 3.01
C LEU A 45 28.60 -0.43 4.12
N GLU A 46 29.14 0.63 4.72
CA GLU A 46 28.49 1.35 5.81
C GLU A 46 27.22 2.07 5.33
N GLU A 47 27.29 2.69 4.15
CA GLU A 47 26.11 3.32 3.53
C GLU A 47 25.05 2.28 3.15
N SER A 48 25.46 1.14 2.59
CA SER A 48 24.53 0.05 2.24
C SER A 48 23.80 -0.49 3.46
N LEU A 49 24.50 -0.65 4.59
CA LEU A 49 23.89 -1.06 5.85
C LEU A 49 22.90 -0.01 6.37
N ALA A 50 23.28 1.27 6.33
CA ALA A 50 22.40 2.36 6.75
C ALA A 50 21.11 2.43 5.91
N ARG A 51 21.23 2.30 4.57
CA ARG A 51 20.08 2.28 3.65
C ARG A 51 19.21 1.05 3.87
N TYR A 52 19.80 -0.12 4.09
CA TYR A 52 19.05 -1.33 4.42
C TYR A 52 18.24 -1.18 5.72
N GLU A 53 18.85 -0.65 6.79
CA GLU A 53 18.15 -0.40 8.06
C GLU A 53 17.01 0.61 7.93
N GLU A 54 17.20 1.65 7.12
CA GLU A 54 16.14 2.60 6.77
C GLU A 54 15.01 1.90 6.01
N GLY A 55 15.33 1.11 4.99
CA GLY A 55 14.36 0.36 4.20
C GLY A 55 13.51 -0.60 5.04
N ILE A 56 14.13 -1.34 5.98
CA ILE A 56 13.41 -2.22 6.90
C ILE A 56 12.44 -1.44 7.80
N ARG A 57 12.84 -0.26 8.29
CA ARG A 57 11.96 0.59 9.12
C ARG A 57 10.76 1.10 8.31
N LEU A 58 11.00 1.56 7.08
CA LEU A 58 9.94 2.03 6.19
C LEU A 58 8.97 0.91 5.82
N SER A 59 9.48 -0.26 5.43
CA SER A 59 8.66 -1.43 5.11
C SER A 59 7.72 -1.80 6.25
N ARG A 60 8.25 -1.91 7.49
CA ARG A 60 7.43 -2.22 8.67
C ARG A 60 6.34 -1.18 8.90
N ARG A 61 6.66 0.10 8.74
CA ARG A 61 5.70 1.20 8.90
C ARG A 61 4.59 1.15 7.86
N LEU A 62 4.93 0.88 6.60
CA LEU A 62 3.95 0.77 5.51
C LEU A 62 2.98 -0.39 5.79
N THR A 63 3.50 -1.57 6.15
CA THR A 63 2.66 -2.72 6.53
C THR A 63 1.75 -2.39 7.71
N GLN A 64 2.27 -1.77 8.78
CA GLN A 64 1.45 -1.37 9.93
C GLN A 64 0.34 -0.38 9.54
N THR A 65 0.61 0.52 8.60
CA THR A 65 -0.38 1.49 8.13
C THR A 65 -1.50 0.79 7.38
N LEU A 66 -1.16 -0.18 6.52
CA LEU A 66 -2.13 -1.00 5.80
C LEU A 66 -2.96 -1.87 6.75
N ASP A 67 -2.33 -2.55 7.71
CA ASP A 67 -3.02 -3.35 8.74
C ASP A 67 -4.03 -2.52 9.53
N GLN A 68 -3.69 -1.27 9.86
CA GLN A 68 -4.59 -0.35 10.56
C GLN A 68 -5.77 0.07 9.69
N ALA A 69 -5.52 0.31 8.39
CA ALA A 69 -6.56 0.66 7.43
C ALA A 69 -7.53 -0.52 7.23
N GLU A 70 -7.02 -1.74 7.07
CA GLU A 70 -7.81 -2.97 6.95
C GLU A 70 -8.71 -3.17 8.18
N LYS A 71 -8.15 -3.15 9.39
CA LYS A 71 -8.92 -3.28 10.63
C LYS A 71 -9.98 -2.20 10.80
N ARG A 72 -9.74 -1.00 10.27
CA ARG A 72 -10.74 0.09 10.29
C ARG A 72 -11.88 -0.22 9.35
N ILE A 73 -11.60 -0.75 8.16
CA ILE A 73 -12.62 -1.19 7.21
C ILE A 73 -13.44 -2.34 7.80
N GLU A 74 -12.79 -3.35 8.39
CA GLU A 74 -13.48 -4.49 9.03
C GLU A 74 -14.49 -4.03 10.08
N ARG A 75 -14.08 -3.13 10.99
CA ARG A 75 -14.99 -2.59 12.01
C ARG A 75 -16.17 -1.83 11.42
N LEU A 76 -15.96 -1.04 10.36
CA LEU A 76 -17.05 -0.30 9.71
C LEU A 76 -18.07 -1.26 9.08
N VAL A 77 -17.60 -2.36 8.49
CA VAL A 77 -18.46 -3.40 7.89
C VAL A 77 -19.26 -4.15 8.97
N GLU A 78 -18.61 -4.50 10.09
CA GLU A 78 -19.27 -5.13 11.24
C GLU A 78 -20.37 -4.23 11.86
N GLU A 79 -20.10 -2.93 11.99
CA GLU A 79 -21.05 -1.93 12.51
C GLU A 79 -22.28 -1.74 11.59
N GLU A 80 -22.13 -1.93 10.28
CA GLU A 80 -23.22 -1.86 9.29
C GLU A 80 -24.06 -3.14 9.22
N GLY A 81 -23.74 -4.15 10.04
CA GLY A 81 -24.51 -5.39 10.19
C GLY A 81 -24.36 -6.36 9.02
N GLN A 82 -23.40 -6.14 8.13
CA GLN A 82 -23.03 -7.06 7.06
C GLN A 82 -21.83 -7.88 7.52
N ALA A 83 -22.00 -9.21 7.57
CA ALA A 83 -20.87 -10.09 7.86
C ALA A 83 -19.79 -9.93 6.77
N PRO A 84 -18.52 -9.66 7.12
CA PRO A 84 -17.46 -9.54 6.12
C PRO A 84 -17.31 -10.90 5.42
N THR A 85 -17.63 -10.95 4.13
CA THR A 85 -17.33 -12.11 3.29
C THR A 85 -16.01 -11.85 2.59
N THR A 86 -14.92 -12.42 3.11
CA THR A 86 -13.68 -12.49 2.34
C THR A 86 -13.85 -13.57 1.28
N ARG A 87 -13.60 -13.21 0.02
CA ARG A 87 -13.39 -14.18 -1.06
C ARG A 87 -11.94 -14.07 -1.51
N PRO A 88 -11.30 -15.19 -1.89
CA PRO A 88 -9.98 -15.14 -2.52
C PRO A 88 -10.00 -14.12 -3.66
N LEU A 89 -9.01 -13.23 -3.68
CA LEU A 89 -8.78 -12.39 -4.84
C LEU A 89 -8.18 -13.27 -5.94
N ASP A 90 -9.05 -13.78 -6.82
CA ASP A 90 -8.65 -14.46 -8.04
C ASP A 90 -8.17 -13.39 -9.04
N LEU A 91 -6.96 -12.89 -8.83
CA LEU A 91 -6.28 -12.04 -9.80
C LEU A 91 -5.87 -12.95 -10.97
N GLU A 92 -6.73 -13.01 -11.99
CA GLU A 92 -6.36 -13.52 -13.30
C GLU A 92 -5.28 -12.59 -13.85
N VAL A 93 -4.01 -12.89 -13.56
CA VAL A 93 -2.88 -12.25 -14.21
C VAL A 93 -2.94 -12.70 -15.66
N GLU A 94 -3.57 -11.88 -16.50
CA GLU A 94 -3.57 -12.04 -17.94
C GLU A 94 -2.10 -12.04 -18.38
N LYS A 95 -1.58 -13.23 -18.63
CA LYS A 95 -0.20 -13.41 -19.09
C LYS A 95 -0.15 -12.81 -20.48
N ASP A 96 0.32 -11.58 -20.55
CA ASP A 96 0.53 -10.79 -21.76
C ASP A 96 1.26 -11.65 -22.80
N ALA A 97 0.48 -12.26 -23.70
CA ALA A 97 0.96 -13.13 -24.74
C ALA A 97 1.51 -12.22 -25.83
N ARG A 98 2.80 -11.89 -25.76
CA ARG A 98 3.46 -11.18 -26.87
C ARG A 98 3.21 -11.96 -28.17
N PRO A 99 2.60 -11.35 -29.20
CA PRO A 99 2.34 -12.03 -30.45
C PRO A 99 3.62 -12.05 -31.28
N GLY A 100 3.99 -13.25 -31.73
CA GLY A 100 4.86 -13.42 -32.90
C GLY A 100 6.33 -13.64 -32.59
N ALA A 101 6.78 -14.85 -32.90
CA ALA A 101 7.86 -15.14 -33.86
C ALA A 101 8.48 -16.45 -33.44
N GLU A 102 8.23 -17.54 -34.19
CA GLU A 102 9.14 -18.63 -34.61
C GLU A 102 8.23 -19.52 -35.47
N GLY A 103 8.23 -19.39 -36.79
CA GLY A 103 9.27 -20.00 -37.59
C GLY A 103 8.73 -21.33 -38.13
N GLN A 104 8.02 -21.24 -39.25
CA GLN A 104 7.72 -22.34 -40.16
C GLN A 104 8.87 -23.37 -40.20
N LEU A 105 8.58 -24.65 -39.95
CA LEU A 105 9.36 -25.73 -40.54
C LEU A 105 8.39 -26.72 -41.19
N PRO A 106 8.38 -26.82 -42.54
CA PRO A 106 7.76 -27.94 -43.21
C PRO A 106 8.72 -29.13 -43.16
N PHE A 107 8.26 -30.27 -42.66
CA PHE A 107 8.05 -31.54 -43.37
C PHE A 107 7.54 -32.58 -42.37
#